data_AF-A0A0N4T742-F1
#
_entry.id   AF-A0A0N4T742-F1
#
_cell.length_a   1.000
_cell.length_b   1.000
_cell.length_c   1.000
_cell.angle_alpha   90.00
_cell.angle_beta   90.00
_cell.angle_gamma   90.00
#
_symmetry.space_group_name_H-M   'P 1'
#
loop_
_entity.id
_entity.type
_entity.pdbx_description
1 polymer ?
#
loop_
_entity_poly.entity_id
_entity_poly.type
_entity_poly.pdbx_seq_one_letter_code
_entity_poly.pdbx_strand_id
1 'polypeptide(L)'
;MSAVITPADGVMWLWMTHNIVNKYIASKASEDPVFPKQQFPPVSLCPECRKQDGEFDGEAILNFLISYYSNLKTDGLRSAPTYKVSDFEDGKLVAVETKHLSPKLQIGAFDVDAIEEADQKVSNEFGDIPGWGFVDSDAYGRRYNGGSSVKRSFSILWLSVIAVVVLFIYMKYRRNRFKIWKTFYYNDYKL
;
A
#
# COMPACT_ATOMS: atom_id res chain seq x y z
N MET A 1 -22.40 -8.37 -0.58
CA MET A 1 -21.18 -8.90 0.06
C MET A 1 -21.60 -9.77 1.23
N SER A 2 -21.07 -10.98 1.33
CA SER A 2 -21.10 -11.79 2.55
C SER A 2 -20.40 -11.02 3.67
N ALA A 3 -20.95 -11.06 4.88
CA ALA A 3 -20.26 -10.54 6.04
C ALA A 3 -18.93 -11.29 6.21
N VAL A 4 -17.84 -10.58 6.53
CA VAL A 4 -16.57 -11.22 6.88
C VAL A 4 -16.73 -11.79 8.28
N ILE A 5 -16.88 -13.11 8.39
CA ILE A 5 -17.09 -13.80 9.65
C ILE A 5 -15.88 -14.67 9.97
N THR A 6 -15.31 -15.32 8.96
CA THR A 6 -14.14 -16.20 9.07
C THR A 6 -12.90 -15.59 8.43
N PRO A 7 -11.68 -16.07 8.76
CA PRO A 7 -10.45 -15.64 8.10
C PRO A 7 -10.48 -15.86 6.58
N ALA A 8 -11.09 -16.96 6.12
CA ALA A 8 -11.26 -17.26 4.70
C ALA A 8 -12.12 -16.20 3.99
N ASP A 9 -13.19 -15.72 4.64
CA ASP A 9 -14.00 -14.63 4.12
C ASP A 9 -13.19 -13.34 3.97
N GLY A 10 -12.25 -13.09 4.89
CA GLY A 10 -11.34 -11.95 4.82
C GLY A 10 -10.40 -12.02 3.61
N VAL A 11 -9.83 -13.20 3.35
CA VAL A 11 -8.98 -13.46 2.17
C VAL A 11 -9.78 -13.23 0.89
N MET A 12 -10.98 -13.82 0.78
CA MET A 12 -11.82 -13.67 -0.40
C MET A 12 -12.33 -12.23 -0.59
N TRP A 13 -12.65 -11.53 0.50
CA TRP A 13 -13.07 -10.14 0.44
C TRP A 13 -11.95 -9.23 -0.09
N LEU A 14 -10.73 -9.42 0.39
CA LEU A 14 -9.58 -8.65 -0.07
C LEU A 14 -9.28 -8.93 -1.54
N TRP A 15 -9.27 -10.20 -1.93
CA TRP A 15 -9.09 -10.62 -3.32
C TRP A 15 -10.14 -9.99 -4.25
N MET A 16 -11.43 -10.06 -3.88
CA MET A 16 -12.51 -9.46 -4.66
C MET A 16 -12.35 -7.94 -4.77
N THR A 17 -12.03 -7.28 -3.66
CA THR A 17 -11.81 -5.83 -3.62
C THR A 17 -10.63 -5.42 -4.51
N HIS A 18 -9.51 -6.16 -4.45
CA HIS A 18 -8.37 -5.92 -5.35
C HIS A 18 -8.74 -6.08 -6.81
N ASN A 19 -9.55 -7.08 -7.16
CA ASN A 19 -9.98 -7.29 -8.53
C ASN A 19 -10.94 -6.22 -9.05
N ILE A 20 -11.79 -5.66 -8.19
CA ILE A 20 -12.59 -4.47 -8.51
C ILE A 20 -11.68 -3.28 -8.84
N VAL A 21 -10.67 -3.05 -7.99
CA VAL A 21 -9.68 -1.98 -8.20
C VAL A 21 -8.87 -2.22 -9.47
N ASN A 22 -8.45 -3.45 -9.75
CA ASN A 22 -7.73 -3.80 -10.98
C ASN A 22 -8.58 -3.50 -12.22
N LYS A 23 -9.88 -3.86 -12.21
CA LYS A 23 -10.81 -3.51 -13.30
C LYS A 23 -10.94 -2.00 -13.46
N TYR A 24 -10.98 -1.25 -12.36
CA TYR A 24 -11.11 0.20 -12.38
C TYR A 24 -9.85 0.92 -12.88
N ILE A 25 -8.66 0.41 -12.55
CA ILE A 25 -7.37 1.03 -12.92
C ILE A 25 -6.90 0.57 -14.32
N ALA A 26 -7.39 -0.56 -14.81
CA ALA A 26 -7.07 -1.04 -16.16
C ALA A 26 -7.30 0.05 -17.21
N SER A 27 -6.31 0.23 -18.09
CA SER A 27 -6.32 1.20 -19.19
C SER A 27 -6.40 2.68 -18.78
N LYS A 28 -6.06 3.01 -17.52
CA LYS A 28 -5.94 4.41 -17.08
C LYS A 28 -4.50 4.92 -17.22
N ALA A 29 -4.34 6.24 -17.30
CA ALA A 29 -3.01 6.87 -17.39
C ALA A 29 -2.08 6.56 -16.20
N SER A 30 -2.65 6.15 -15.05
CA SER A 30 -1.90 5.72 -13.87
C SER A 30 -1.44 4.25 -13.92
N GLU A 31 -1.84 3.51 -14.95
CA GLU A 31 -1.42 2.12 -15.15
C GLU A 31 0.02 2.05 -15.63
N ASP A 32 0.80 1.14 -15.05
CA ASP A 32 2.14 0.83 -15.53
C ASP A 32 2.03 0.00 -16.83
N PRO A 33 2.58 0.46 -17.98
CA PRO A 33 2.55 -0.27 -19.23
C PRO A 33 3.24 -1.65 -19.19
N VAL A 34 4.22 -1.83 -18.30
CA VAL A 34 4.91 -3.11 -18.11
C VAL A 34 4.05 -4.08 -17.29
N PHE A 35 3.20 -3.53 -16.41
CA PHE A 35 2.33 -4.29 -15.52
C PHE A 35 0.84 -3.92 -15.68
N PRO A 36 0.24 -4.22 -16.86
CA PRO A 36 -1.18 -3.98 -17.05
C PRO A 36 -2.01 -4.75 -16.03
N LYS A 37 -3.00 -4.06 -15.45
CA LYS A 37 -3.92 -4.57 -14.45
C LYS A 37 -4.93 -5.47 -15.15
N GLN A 38 -5.09 -6.65 -14.60
CA GLN A 38 -6.03 -7.66 -15.09
C GLN A 38 -6.68 -8.37 -13.90
N GLN A 39 -7.73 -9.12 -14.16
CA GLN A 39 -8.35 -9.96 -13.14
C GLN A 39 -7.37 -11.05 -12.69
N PHE A 40 -7.16 -11.16 -11.39
CA PHE A 40 -6.24 -12.10 -10.76
C PHE A 40 -7.01 -13.27 -10.12
N PRO A 41 -6.51 -14.51 -10.18
CA PRO A 41 -5.37 -14.95 -10.99
C PRO A 41 -5.72 -15.03 -12.48
N PRO A 42 -4.75 -14.83 -13.39
CA PRO A 42 -4.94 -15.16 -14.79
C PRO A 42 -5.01 -16.67 -15.02
N VAL A 43 -5.62 -17.06 -16.14
CA VAL A 43 -5.74 -18.48 -16.54
C VAL A 43 -4.38 -19.16 -16.68
N SER A 44 -3.35 -18.41 -17.06
CA SER A 44 -1.97 -18.91 -17.16
C SER A 44 -1.37 -19.31 -15.81
N LEU A 45 -1.89 -18.76 -14.70
CA LEU A 45 -1.40 -19.02 -13.35
C LEU A 45 -2.26 -20.07 -12.62
N CYS A 46 -3.57 -20.00 -12.83
CA CYS A 46 -4.54 -20.92 -12.22
C CYS A 46 -5.66 -21.22 -13.23
N PRO A 47 -5.50 -22.22 -14.10
CA PRO A 47 -6.55 -22.63 -15.03
C PRO A 47 -7.80 -23.18 -14.31
N GLU A 48 -7.62 -23.83 -13.16
CA GLU A 48 -8.68 -24.38 -12.32
C GLU A 48 -9.51 -23.31 -11.60
N CYS A 49 -9.00 -22.08 -11.47
CA CYS A 49 -9.72 -20.97 -10.86
C CYS A 49 -10.84 -20.42 -11.75
N ARG A 50 -10.92 -20.86 -13.01
CA ARG A 50 -11.99 -20.49 -13.95
C ARG A 50 -12.89 -21.69 -14.23
N LYS A 51 -14.19 -21.44 -14.14
CA LYS A 51 -15.22 -22.35 -14.61
C LYS A 51 -15.30 -22.31 -16.14
N GLN A 52 -16.02 -23.27 -16.72
CA GLN A 52 -16.21 -23.39 -18.17
C GLN A 52 -16.93 -22.18 -18.79
N ASP A 53 -17.76 -21.49 -18.01
CA ASP A 53 -18.48 -20.27 -18.37
C ASP A 53 -17.59 -19.01 -18.31
N GLY A 54 -16.34 -19.14 -17.85
CA GLY A 54 -15.42 -18.03 -17.65
C GLY A 54 -15.57 -17.33 -16.30
N GLU A 55 -16.53 -17.72 -15.46
CA GLU A 55 -16.64 -17.21 -14.10
C GLU A 55 -15.54 -17.77 -13.18
N PHE A 56 -15.34 -17.10 -12.07
CA PHE A 56 -14.39 -17.50 -11.04
C PHE A 56 -14.97 -18.62 -10.17
N ASP A 57 -14.18 -19.65 -9.91
CA ASP A 57 -14.49 -20.67 -8.90
C ASP A 57 -13.94 -20.24 -7.53
N GLY A 58 -14.85 -19.89 -6.61
CA GLY A 58 -14.48 -19.37 -5.29
C GLY A 58 -13.67 -20.35 -4.43
N GLU A 59 -13.94 -21.66 -4.54
CA GLU A 59 -13.21 -22.66 -3.74
C GLU A 59 -11.79 -22.86 -4.27
N ALA A 60 -11.65 -23.03 -5.59
CA ALA A 60 -10.36 -23.13 -6.25
C ALA A 60 -9.50 -21.89 -6.00
N ILE A 61 -10.10 -20.70 -6.04
CA ILE A 61 -9.41 -19.43 -5.77
C ILE A 61 -8.93 -19.34 -4.33
N LEU A 62 -9.75 -19.70 -3.34
CA LEU A 62 -9.32 -19.66 -1.95
C LEU A 62 -8.10 -20.56 -1.72
N ASN A 63 -8.15 -21.79 -2.24
CA ASN A 63 -7.04 -22.73 -2.15
C ASN A 63 -5.79 -22.22 -2.88
N PHE A 64 -5.96 -21.64 -4.06
CA PHE A 64 -4.90 -21.00 -4.82
C PHE A 64 -4.26 -19.85 -4.05
N LEU A 65 -5.05 -18.93 -3.49
CA LEU A 65 -4.54 -17.76 -2.76
C LEU A 65 -3.74 -18.18 -1.54
N ILE A 66 -4.23 -19.17 -0.78
CA ILE A 66 -3.50 -19.70 0.38
C ILE A 66 -2.16 -20.27 -0.09
N SER A 67 -2.15 -21.13 -1.11
CA SER A 67 -0.92 -21.75 -1.62
C SER A 67 0.08 -20.70 -2.18
N TYR A 68 -0.43 -19.77 -2.97
CA TYR A 68 0.31 -18.73 -3.67
C TYR A 68 1.01 -17.78 -2.69
N TYR A 69 0.30 -17.29 -1.67
CA TYR A 69 0.89 -16.39 -0.68
C TYR A 69 1.66 -17.10 0.44
N SER A 70 1.48 -18.41 0.62
CA SER A 70 2.30 -19.20 1.56
C SER A 70 3.72 -19.43 1.06
N ASN A 71 3.94 -19.36 -0.26
CA ASN A 71 5.24 -19.58 -0.87
C ASN A 71 5.59 -18.40 -1.76
N LEU A 72 6.37 -17.46 -1.21
CA LEU A 72 6.80 -16.25 -1.90
C LEU A 72 7.79 -16.58 -3.01
N LYS A 73 7.29 -16.64 -4.24
CA LYS A 73 8.10 -16.85 -5.45
C LYS A 73 7.58 -15.96 -6.55
N THR A 74 8.44 -15.64 -7.51
CA THR A 74 8.06 -14.89 -8.70
C THR A 74 7.39 -15.84 -9.70
N ASP A 75 6.22 -15.46 -10.20
CA ASP A 75 5.38 -16.33 -11.04
C ASP A 75 5.97 -16.70 -12.39
N GLY A 76 7.13 -16.14 -12.75
CA GLY A 76 7.80 -16.35 -14.04
C GLY A 76 7.00 -15.88 -15.26
N LEU A 77 5.76 -15.42 -15.08
CA LEU A 77 4.84 -14.98 -16.14
C LEU A 77 5.34 -13.73 -16.88
N ARG A 78 6.24 -12.95 -16.26
CA ARG A 78 6.91 -11.81 -16.88
C ARG A 78 8.38 -11.79 -16.47
N SER A 79 9.27 -11.55 -17.43
CA SER A 79 10.64 -11.15 -17.13
C SER A 79 10.59 -9.84 -16.35
N ALA A 80 11.29 -9.72 -15.22
CA ALA A 80 11.32 -8.43 -14.54
C ALA A 80 12.01 -7.41 -15.45
N PRO A 81 11.61 -6.13 -15.38
CA PRO A 81 12.18 -5.11 -16.24
C PRO A 81 13.70 -5.04 -16.02
N THR A 82 14.45 -5.28 -17.09
CA THR A 82 15.88 -4.99 -17.14
C THR A 82 16.05 -3.49 -17.18
N TYR A 83 16.74 -2.93 -16.19
CA TYR A 83 17.11 -1.52 -16.17
C TYR A 83 18.58 -1.39 -16.57
N LYS A 84 18.88 -0.39 -17.39
CA LYS A 84 20.26 -0.07 -17.78
C LYS A 84 20.82 0.86 -16.72
N VAL A 85 21.83 0.40 -15.99
CA VAL A 85 22.63 1.23 -15.08
C VAL A 85 23.85 1.71 -15.85
N SER A 86 23.95 3.01 -16.01
CA SER A 86 25.14 3.65 -16.56
C SER A 86 26.05 4.06 -15.41
N ASP A 87 27.27 3.52 -15.39
CA ASP A 87 28.31 3.90 -14.45
C ASP A 87 29.19 4.99 -15.09
N PHE A 88 29.39 6.08 -14.35
CA PHE A 88 30.22 7.21 -14.78
C PHE A 88 31.37 7.38 -13.79
N GLU A 89 32.59 7.54 -14.32
CA GLU A 89 33.80 7.83 -13.56
C GLU A 89 34.43 9.08 -14.17
N ASP A 90 34.69 10.10 -13.35
CA ASP A 90 35.18 11.41 -13.77
C ASP A 90 34.38 12.06 -14.92
N GLY A 91 33.06 11.87 -14.91
CA GLY A 91 32.15 12.41 -15.93
C GLY A 91 32.20 11.69 -17.28
N LYS A 92 32.95 10.59 -17.41
CA LYS A 92 32.98 9.74 -18.60
C LYS A 92 32.18 8.46 -18.33
N LEU A 93 31.36 8.05 -19.30
CA LEU A 93 30.61 6.81 -19.21
C LEU A 93 31.58 5.63 -19.30
N VAL A 94 31.63 4.81 -18.26
CA VAL A 94 32.56 3.67 -18.10
C VAL A 94 31.88 2.35 -18.43
N ALA A 95 30.64 2.16 -17.98
CA ALA A 95 29.89 0.94 -18.24
C ALA A 95 28.40 1.20 -18.39
N VAL A 96 27.72 0.39 -19.20
CA VAL A 96 26.26 0.27 -19.18
C VAL A 96 25.93 -1.18 -18.88
N GLU A 97 25.52 -1.46 -17.65
CA GLU A 97 25.12 -2.79 -17.21
C GLU A 97 23.59 -2.92 -17.22
N THR A 98 23.07 -3.99 -17.80
CA THR A 98 21.65 -4.34 -17.63
C THR A 98 21.48 -5.10 -16.32
N LYS A 99 21.01 -4.41 -15.28
CA LYS A 99 20.69 -5.04 -14.00
C LYS A 99 19.22 -5.46 -13.98
N HIS A 100 18.95 -6.52 -13.22
CA HIS A 100 17.59 -7.00 -12.95
C HIS A 100 17.31 -6.72 -11.47
N LEU A 101 16.25 -5.97 -11.17
CA LEU A 101 15.78 -5.78 -9.80
C LEU A 101 15.12 -7.08 -9.36
N SER A 102 15.94 -8.06 -8.98
CA SER A 102 15.49 -9.13 -8.11
C SER A 102 15.69 -8.60 -6.70
N PRO A 103 14.68 -8.04 -6.02
CA PRO A 103 14.78 -7.95 -4.58
C PRO A 103 14.97 -9.39 -4.12
N LYS A 104 16.19 -9.73 -3.66
CA LYS A 104 16.38 -10.91 -2.85
C LYS A 104 15.61 -10.61 -1.57
N LEU A 105 14.31 -10.88 -1.56
CA LEU A 105 13.57 -10.99 -0.33
C LEU A 105 14.29 -12.11 0.42
N GLN A 106 15.04 -11.74 1.45
CA GLN A 106 15.62 -12.71 2.36
C GLN A 106 14.43 -13.32 3.10
N ILE A 107 13.87 -14.38 2.53
CA ILE A 107 12.84 -15.20 3.17
C ILE A 107 13.56 -15.86 4.35
N GLY A 108 13.45 -15.24 5.53
CA GLY A 108 14.30 -15.55 6.68
C GLY A 108 14.69 -14.35 7.55
N ALA A 109 14.35 -13.11 7.19
CA ALA A 109 14.43 -11.94 8.07
C ALA A 109 13.38 -12.02 9.21
N PHE A 110 13.48 -13.05 10.05
CA PHE A 110 12.69 -13.15 11.30
C PHE A 110 13.24 -12.21 12.38
N ASP A 111 14.46 -11.70 12.20
CA ASP A 111 15.07 -10.71 13.08
C ASP A 111 14.96 -9.32 12.44
N VAL A 112 13.72 -8.84 12.37
CA VAL A 112 13.41 -7.48 11.90
C VAL A 112 14.13 -6.45 12.77
N ASP A 113 14.29 -6.75 14.07
CA ASP A 113 14.96 -5.89 15.05
C ASP A 113 16.44 -5.69 14.71
N ALA A 114 17.18 -6.75 14.36
CA ALA A 114 18.58 -6.63 13.95
C ALA A 114 18.76 -5.89 12.61
N ILE A 115 17.81 -6.02 11.69
CA ILE A 115 17.83 -5.29 10.41
C ILE A 115 17.52 -3.81 10.65
N GLU A 116 16.54 -3.51 11.51
CA GLU A 116 16.20 -2.13 11.88
C GLU A 116 17.37 -1.45 12.60
N GLU A 117 18.09 -2.16 13.48
CA GLU A 117 19.31 -1.64 14.12
C GLU A 117 20.44 -1.40 13.09
N ALA A 118 20.59 -2.27 12.10
CA ALA A 118 21.58 -2.11 11.04
C ALA A 118 21.26 -0.90 10.13
N ASP A 119 19.99 -0.73 9.73
CA ASP A 119 19.53 0.44 8.97
C ASP A 119 19.69 1.73 9.77
N GLN A 120 19.45 1.69 11.08
CA GLN A 120 19.63 2.84 11.97
C GLN A 120 21.12 3.21 12.11
N LYS A 121 22.02 2.23 12.16
CA LYS A 121 23.48 2.46 12.11
C LYS A 121 23.91 3.06 10.78
N VAL A 122 23.42 2.54 9.65
CA VAL A 122 23.70 3.11 8.31
C VAL A 122 23.18 4.54 8.21
N SER A 123 21.97 4.82 8.73
CA SER A 123 21.42 6.18 8.75
C SER A 123 22.25 7.13 9.61
N ASN A 124 22.78 6.67 10.74
CA ASN A 124 23.65 7.47 11.59
C ASN A 124 25.02 7.73 10.94
N GLU A 125 25.60 6.73 10.28
CA GLU A 125 26.85 6.91 9.50
C GLU A 125 26.65 7.83 8.29
N PHE A 126 25.50 7.79 7.63
CA PHE A 126 25.18 8.67 6.50
C PHE A 126 24.83 10.11 6.94
N GLY A 127 24.38 10.29 8.18
CA GLY A 127 24.16 11.61 8.79
C GLY A 127 25.44 12.41 9.04
N ASP A 128 26.60 11.75 9.06
CA ASP A 128 27.91 12.38 9.28
C ASP A 128 28.62 12.80 7.97
N ILE A 129 28.00 12.64 6.80
CA ILE A 129 28.56 13.12 5.53
C ILE A 129 28.39 14.66 5.44
N PRO A 130 29.48 15.45 5.47
CA PRO A 130 29.39 16.90 5.43
C PRO A 130 29.10 17.34 3.99
N GLY A 131 27.83 17.37 3.59
CA GLY A 131 27.46 17.79 2.24
C GLY A 131 25.99 17.62 1.85
N TRP A 132 25.22 16.80 2.55
CA TRP A 132 23.78 16.63 2.29
C TRP A 132 22.98 17.34 3.37
N GLY A 133 22.59 18.59 3.09
CA GLY A 133 21.64 19.32 3.92
C GLY A 133 20.27 18.63 3.87
N PHE A 134 19.98 17.83 4.88
CA PHE A 134 18.63 17.34 5.14
C PHE A 134 17.73 18.54 5.42
N VAL A 135 16.70 18.72 4.60
CA VAL A 135 15.64 19.70 4.85
C VAL A 135 14.82 19.18 6.02
N ASP A 136 15.17 19.60 7.23
CA ASP A 136 14.42 19.30 8.44
C ASP A 136 12.96 19.78 8.28
N SER A 137 12.04 18.82 8.27
CA SER A 137 10.59 19.05 8.38
C SER A 137 10.15 19.24 9.85
N ASP A 138 10.98 19.87 10.69
CA ASP A 138 10.72 20.03 12.13
C ASP A 138 10.29 21.46 12.53
N ALA A 139 9.93 22.30 11.56
CA ALA A 139 9.56 23.70 11.80
C ALA A 139 8.13 23.95 12.34
N TYR A 140 7.45 22.97 12.96
CA TYR A 140 6.13 23.19 13.59
C TYR A 140 5.97 22.54 14.98
N GLY A 141 7.01 22.60 15.82
CA GLY A 141 6.97 22.11 17.20
C GLY A 141 7.25 23.16 18.26
N ARG A 142 6.89 24.44 18.06
CA ARG A 142 7.22 25.50 19.02
C ARG A 142 6.38 25.38 20.30
N ARG A 143 7.03 24.97 21.39
CA ARG A 143 6.58 25.05 22.79
C ARG A 143 5.95 26.40 23.11
N TYR A 144 4.69 26.38 23.53
CA TYR A 144 4.04 27.36 24.40
C TYR A 144 3.37 26.54 25.52
N ASN A 145 3.39 26.86 26.80
CA ASN A 145 3.83 28.03 27.54
C ASN A 145 3.80 27.63 29.01
N GLY A 146 4.81 28.05 29.78
CA GLY A 146 4.57 28.44 31.17
C GLY A 146 3.77 29.74 31.17
N GLY A 147 2.61 29.77 31.81
CA GLY A 147 1.76 30.96 31.82
C GLY A 147 0.49 30.79 32.67
N SER A 148 0.52 31.41 33.84
CA SER A 148 -0.54 31.76 34.81
C SER A 148 -1.91 31.06 34.77
N SER A 149 -2.29 30.52 35.94
CA SER A 149 -3.50 29.75 36.27
C SER A 149 -4.84 30.35 35.80
N VAL A 150 -4.92 31.66 35.53
CA VAL A 150 -6.18 32.34 35.15
C VAL A 150 -6.49 32.25 33.64
N LYS A 151 -5.51 31.94 32.77
CA LYS A 151 -5.72 31.79 31.31
C LYS A 151 -6.13 30.37 30.88
N ARG A 152 -6.04 29.38 31.78
CA ARG A 152 -6.38 27.97 31.48
C ARG A 152 -7.88 27.73 31.27
N SER A 153 -8.76 28.42 31.97
CA SER A 153 -10.22 28.19 31.85
C SER A 153 -10.80 28.60 30.50
N PHE A 154 -10.37 29.73 29.93
CA PHE A 154 -10.86 30.16 28.61
C PHE A 154 -10.38 29.25 27.48
N SER A 155 -9.14 28.73 27.59
CA SER A 155 -8.58 27.81 26.61
C SER A 155 -9.32 26.46 26.60
N ILE A 156 -9.67 25.93 27.77
CA ILE A 156 -10.41 24.66 27.87
C ILE A 156 -11.82 24.79 27.30
N LEU A 157 -12.52 25.89 27.56
CA LEU A 157 -13.85 26.15 27.00
C LEU A 157 -13.80 26.33 25.47
N TRP A 158 -12.79 27.01 24.95
CA TRP A 158 -12.61 27.13 23.50
C TRP A 158 -12.26 25.79 22.83
N LEU A 159 -11.40 24.99 23.46
CA LEU A 159 -11.06 23.65 22.96
C LEU A 159 -12.26 22.70 22.99
N SER A 160 -13.14 22.80 23.98
CA SER A 160 -14.37 21.98 24.03
C SER A 160 -15.35 22.36 22.93
N VAL A 161 -15.52 23.66 22.63
CA VAL A 161 -16.34 24.14 21.51
C VAL A 161 -15.77 23.65 20.17
N ILE A 162 -14.46 23.75 19.96
CA ILE A 162 -13.79 23.24 18.75
C ILE A 162 -14.00 21.73 18.63
N ALA A 163 -13.84 20.97 19.72
CA ALA A 163 -14.05 19.52 19.71
C ALA A 163 -15.50 19.15 19.33
N VAL A 164 -16.50 19.88 19.82
CA VAL A 164 -17.91 19.66 19.46
C VAL A 164 -18.16 19.96 17.97
N VAL A 165 -17.57 21.03 17.43
CA VAL A 165 -17.66 21.36 16.00
C VAL A 165 -17.02 20.26 15.14
N VAL A 166 -15.83 19.79 15.51
CA VAL A 166 -15.15 18.69 14.80
C VAL A 166 -15.97 17.41 14.87
N LEU A 167 -16.56 17.08 16.03
CA LEU A 167 -17.46 15.94 16.16
C LEU A 167 -18.70 16.08 15.27
N PHE A 168 -19.29 17.28 15.18
CA PHE A 168 -20.46 17.51 14.33
C PHE A 168 -20.12 17.37 12.84
N ILE A 169 -18.96 17.91 12.41
CA ILE A 169 -18.43 17.73 11.05
C ILE A 169 -18.17 16.25 10.79
N TYR A 170 -17.53 15.54 11.72
CA TYR A 170 -17.25 14.11 11.60
C TYR A 170 -18.54 13.28 11.52
N MET A 171 -19.55 13.57 12.35
CA MET A 171 -20.85 12.90 12.29
C MET A 171 -21.57 13.16 10.97
N LYS A 172 -21.51 14.40 10.44
CA LYS A 172 -22.08 14.76 9.13
C LYS A 172 -21.34 14.07 7.98
N TYR A 173 -20.01 14.05 8.02
CA TYR A 173 -19.16 13.31 7.09
C TYR A 173 -19.50 11.82 7.10
N ARG A 174 -19.54 11.21 8.29
CA ARG A 174 -19.91 9.79 8.48
C ARG A 174 -21.29 9.49 7.90
N ARG A 175 -22.28 10.35 8.14
CA ARG A 175 -23.65 10.19 7.60
C ARG A 175 -23.69 10.32 6.08
N ASN A 176 -22.91 11.22 5.49
CA ASN A 176 -22.80 11.35 4.04
C ASN A 176 -21.98 10.23 3.38
N ARG A 177 -20.97 9.67 4.07
CA ARG A 177 -20.21 8.51 3.59
C ARG A 177 -21.10 7.26 3.42
N PHE A 178 -22.09 7.07 4.29
CA PHE A 178 -23.10 6.03 4.12
C PHE A 178 -24.00 6.24 2.89
N LYS A 179 -24.22 7.49 2.45
CA LYS A 179 -25.01 7.77 1.23
C LYS A 179 -24.20 7.53 -0.04
N ILE A 180 -22.93 7.91 -0.06
CA ILE A 180 -22.01 7.66 -1.18
C ILE A 180 -21.80 6.16 -1.40
N TRP A 181 -21.72 5.36 -0.34
CA TRP A 181 -21.62 3.90 -0.48
C TRP A 181 -22.91 3.24 -0.97
N LYS A 182 -24.09 3.87 -0.80
CA LYS A 182 -25.35 3.35 -1.37
C LYS A 182 -25.42 3.49 -2.89
N THR A 183 -24.76 4.48 -3.49
CA THR A 183 -24.72 4.64 -4.96
C THR A 183 -23.77 3.64 -5.63
N PHE A 184 -22.69 3.22 -4.95
CA PHE A 184 -21.84 2.12 -5.43
C PHE A 184 -22.49 0.75 -5.27
N TYR A 185 -23.39 0.58 -4.30
CA TYR A 185 -23.92 -0.75 -3.98
C TYR A 185 -24.89 -1.32 -5.02
N TYR A 186 -25.54 -0.51 -5.86
CA TYR A 186 -26.68 -0.95 -6.70
C TYR A 186 -26.37 -1.20 -8.19
N ASN A 187 -25.19 -0.85 -8.70
CA ASN A 187 -24.96 -0.82 -10.16
C ASN A 187 -23.99 -1.86 -10.73
N ASP A 188 -23.41 -2.77 -9.94
CA ASP A 188 -22.24 -3.55 -10.40
C ASP A 188 -22.40 -5.09 -10.34
N TYR A 189 -23.63 -5.63 -10.31
CA TYR A 189 -23.83 -7.09 -10.21
C TYR A 189 -23.70 -7.86 -11.54
N LYS A 190 -22.72 -7.52 -12.37
CA LYS A 190 -22.26 -8.39 -13.46
C LYS A 190 -20.75 -8.28 -13.59
N LEU A 191 -20.09 -9.21 -12.92
CA LEU A 191 -18.84 -9.77 -13.44
C LEU A 191 -19.18 -10.64 -14.66
#